data_AF-A0A7J3MD15-F1
#
_entry.id   AF-A0A7J3MD15-F1
#
_cell.length_a   1.000
_cell.length_b   1.000
_cell.length_c   1.000
_cell.angle_alpha   90.00
_cell.angle_beta   90.00
_cell.angle_gamma   90.00
#
_symmetry.space_group_name_H-M   'P 1'
#
loop_
_entity.id
_entity.type
_entity.pdbx_description
1 polymer ?
#
loop_
_entity_poly.entity_id
_entity_poly.type
_entity_poly.pdbx_seq_one_letter_code
_entity_poly.pdbx_strand_id
1 'polypeptide(L)' 'LIYVLLVFIGGVAISIEGYSLVDSMFEAASAIGNVGLTMNITSHLAPTWIKLILMIYMLLGRLEILPYLLLIYRFIKK' A
#
# COMPACT_ATOMS: atom_id res chain seq x y z
N LEU A 1 10.77 5.71 -8.86
CA LEU A 1 11.23 5.95 -7.47
C LEU A 1 10.06 5.99 -6.48
N ILE A 2 9.02 6.82 -6.72
CA ILE A 2 7.89 7.00 -5.79
C ILE A 2 7.17 5.69 -5.43
N TYR A 3 6.97 4.80 -6.41
CA TYR A 3 6.36 3.49 -6.21
C TYR A 3 7.18 2.59 -5.27
N VAL A 4 8.50 2.59 -5.42
CA VAL A 4 9.41 1.77 -4.59
C VAL A 4 9.38 2.25 -3.14
N LEU A 5 9.37 3.56 -2.92
CA LEU A 5 9.23 4.15 -1.58
C LEU A 5 7.91 3.78 -0.92
N LEU A 6 6.79 3.85 -1.66
CA LEU A 6 5.49 3.45 -1.14
C LEU A 6 5.46 1.96 -0.78
N VAL A 7 5.91 1.07 -1.67
CA VAL A 7 5.99 -0.37 -1.37
C VAL A 7 6.85 -0.63 -0.13
N PHE A 8 7.97 0.09 0.02
CA PHE A 8 8.83 -0.05 1.19
C PHE A 8 8.14 0.42 2.48
N ILE A 9 7.47 1.58 2.46
CA ILE A 9 6.72 2.11 3.61
C ILE A 9 5.58 1.15 4.00
N GLY A 10 4.81 0.67 3.02
CA GLY A 10 3.70 -0.27 3.26
C GLY A 10 4.17 -1.62 3.76
N GLY A 11 5.25 -2.15 3.18
CA GLY A 11 5.85 -3.42 3.60
C GLY A 11 6.39 -3.36 5.02
N VAL A 12 7.06 -2.26 5.41
CA VAL A 12 7.51 -2.04 6.80
C VAL A 12 6.30 -1.88 7.73
N ALA A 13 5.28 -1.11 7.34
CA ALA A 13 4.08 -0.91 8.15
C ALA A 13 3.32 -2.21 8.44
N ILE A 14 3.26 -3.13 7.48
CA ILE A 14 2.65 -4.46 7.64
C ILE A 14 3.55 -5.38 8.46
N SER A 15 4.88 -5.29 8.31
CA SER A 15 5.82 -6.13 9.05
C SER A 15 5.86 -5.83 10.56
N ILE A 16 5.48 -4.61 10.98
CA ILE A 16 5.35 -4.24 12.41
C ILE A 16 4.35 -5.12 13.15
N GLU A 17 3.35 -5.67 12.46
CA GLU A 17 2.34 -6.57 13.03
C GLU A 17 2.84 -8.01 13.21
N GLY A 18 4.14 -8.27 12.98
CA GLY A 18 4.77 -9.58 13.19
C GLY A 18 4.80 -10.48 11.97
N TYR A 19 4.40 -9.97 10.79
CA TYR A 19 4.49 -10.70 9.53
C TYR A 19 5.92 -10.66 8.95
N SER A 20 6.28 -11.71 8.21
CA SER A 20 7.54 -11.78 7.47
C SER A 20 7.69 -10.55 6.56
N LEU A 21 8.86 -9.93 6.59
CA LEU A 21 9.15 -8.72 5.81
C LEU A 21 8.98 -8.98 4.31
N VAL A 22 9.40 -10.15 3.83
CA VAL A 22 9.31 -10.53 2.41
C VAL A 22 7.85 -10.62 1.96
N ASP A 23 7.02 -11.30 2.75
CA ASP A 23 5.60 -11.48 2.44
C ASP A 23 4.84 -10.14 2.53
N SER A 24 5.19 -9.31 3.51
CA SER A 24 4.63 -7.97 3.71
C SER A 24 4.96 -7.03 2.54
N MET A 25 6.21 -7.07 2.06
CA MET A 25 6.63 -6.28 0.89
C MET A 25 5.96 -6.78 -0.40
N PHE A 26 5.81 -8.10 -0.56
CA PHE A 26 5.10 -8.68 -1.70
C PHE A 26 3.63 -8.25 -1.71
N GLU A 27 2.99 -8.24 -0.55
CA GLU A 27 1.58 -7.85 -0.44
C GLU A 27 1.37 -6.35 -0.67
N ALA A 28 2.25 -5.50 -0.13
CA ALA A 28 2.25 -4.06 -0.43
C ALA A 28 2.45 -3.78 -1.93
N ALA A 29 3.36 -4.52 -2.60
CA ALA A 29 3.57 -4.41 -4.04
C ALA A 29 2.36 -4.89 -4.84
N SER A 30 1.74 -6.00 -4.44
CA SER A 30 0.53 -6.54 -5.06
C SER A 30 -0.67 -5.58 -4.92
N ALA A 31 -0.83 -4.95 -3.75
CA ALA A 31 -1.90 -3.99 -3.49
C ALA A 31 -1.74 -2.70 -4.30
N ILE A 32 -0.53 -2.13 -4.37
CA ILE A 32 -0.25 -0.97 -5.23
C ILE A 32 -0.41 -1.31 -6.71
N GLY A 33 -0.02 -2.50 -7.13
CA GLY A 33 -0.16 -2.97 -8.50
C GLY A 33 -1.58 -3.43 -8.87
N ASN A 34 -2.53 -3.45 -7.92
CA ASN A 34 -3.85 -4.08 -8.06
C ASN A 34 -3.78 -5.49 -8.67
N VAL A 35 -2.74 -6.26 -8.34
CA VAL A 35 -2.50 -7.61 -8.89
C VAL A 35 -3.43 -8.63 -8.23
N GLY A 36 -3.79 -8.41 -6.95
CA GLY A 36 -4.72 -9.27 -6.21
C GLY A 36 -4.12 -10.59 -5.72
N LEU A 37 -2.81 -10.77 -5.84
CA LEU A 37 -2.08 -11.91 -5.26
C LEU A 37 -1.77 -11.64 -3.78
N THR A 38 -1.86 -12.67 -2.95
CA THR A 38 -1.75 -12.55 -1.50
C THR A 38 -0.86 -13.66 -0.95
N MET A 39 -0.07 -13.36 0.08
CA MET A 39 0.77 -14.32 0.80
C MET A 39 0.11 -14.71 2.14
N ASN A 40 -1.22 -14.87 2.14
CA ASN A 40 -2.03 -15.25 3.30
C ASN A 40 -2.08 -14.21 4.46
N ILE A 41 -1.63 -12.97 4.23
CA ILE A 41 -1.68 -11.88 5.22
C ILE A 41 -3.02 -11.11 5.13
N THR A 42 -3.60 -10.95 3.93
CA THR A 42 -5.03 -10.59 3.73
C THR A 42 -5.99 -11.72 4.14
N SER A 43 -5.99 -12.06 5.42
CA SER A 43 -7.02 -12.92 6.02
C SER A 43 -8.17 -12.07 6.59
N HIS A 44 -9.35 -12.65 6.75
CA HIS A 44 -10.46 -11.99 7.47
C HIS A 44 -10.06 -11.58 8.90
N LEU A 45 -9.09 -12.29 9.48
CA LEU A 45 -8.49 -12.04 10.79
C LEU A 45 -7.44 -10.93 10.80
N ALA A 46 -7.10 -10.35 9.63
CA ALA A 46 -6.12 -9.29 9.58
C ALA A 46 -6.58 -8.09 10.43
N PRO A 47 -5.67 -7.49 11.23
CA PRO A 47 -5.93 -6.27 11.99
C PRO A 47 -6.56 -5.19 11.11
N THR A 48 -7.49 -4.42 11.67
CA THR A 48 -8.18 -3.33 10.97
C THR A 48 -7.21 -2.35 10.34
N TRP A 49 -6.03 -2.17 10.96
CA TRP A 49 -4.96 -1.31 10.47
C TRP A 49 -4.39 -1.76 9.12
N ILE A 50 -4.12 -3.06 8.94
CA ILE A 50 -3.59 -3.63 7.69
C ILE A 50 -4.61 -3.47 6.56
N LYS A 51 -5.88 -3.73 6.84
CA LYS A 51 -6.97 -3.55 5.86
C LYS A 51 -7.05 -2.10 5.38
N LEU A 52 -6.85 -1.14 6.27
CA LEU A 52 -6.87 0.29 5.94
C LEU A 52 -5.70 0.68 5.04
N ILE A 53 -4.49 0.20 5.34
CA ILE A 53 -3.30 0.40 4.49
C ILE A 53 -3.54 -0.18 3.09
N LEU A 54 -4.03 -1.42 3.01
CA LEU A 54 -4.28 -2.10 1.74
C LEU A 54 -5.36 -1.39 0.91
N MET A 55 -6.44 -0.92 1.54
CA MET A 55 -7.47 -0.13 0.84
C MET A 55 -6.89 1.15 0.22
N ILE A 56 -6.06 1.88 0.97
CA ILE A 56 -5.38 3.09 0.46
C ILE A 56 -4.44 2.70 -0.69
N TYR A 57 -3.71 1.61 -0.57
CA TYR A 57 -2.74 1.16 -1.57
C TYR A 57 -3.42 0.76 -2.89
N MET A 58 -4.57 0.09 -2.82
CA MET A 58 -5.38 -0.26 -4.00
C MET A 58 -5.98 0.98 -4.68
N LEU A 59 -6.45 1.97 -3.89
CA LEU A 59 -6.94 3.25 -4.42
C LEU A 59 -5.82 4.04 -5.13
N LEU A 60 -4.65 4.15 -4.51
CA LEU A 60 -3.47 4.79 -5.09
C LEU A 60 -2.99 4.05 -6.34
N GLY A 61 -3.06 2.71 -6.34
CA GLY A 61 -2.73 1.88 -7.48
C GLY A 61 -3.65 2.11 -8.67
N ARG A 62 -4.95 2.35 -8.41
CA ARG A 62 -5.95 2.45 -9.48
C ARG A 62 -5.94 3.79 -10.20
N LEU A 63 -5.65 4.88 -9.48
CA LEU A 63 -5.64 6.24 -10.02
C LEU A 63 -4.25 6.70 -10.48
N GLU A 64 -3.24 5.83 -10.45
CA GLU A 64 -1.82 6.19 -10.52
C GLU A 64 -1.40 7.20 -9.43
N ILE A 65 -0.14 7.17 -8.99
CA ILE A 65 0.31 8.10 -7.94
C ILE A 65 0.38 9.56 -8.44
N LEU A 66 0.48 9.78 -9.76
CA LEU A 66 0.65 11.11 -10.36
C LEU A 66 -0.57 12.04 -10.14
N PRO A 67 -1.83 11.63 -10.40
CA PRO A 67 -3.01 12.44 -10.11
C PRO A 67 -3.16 12.83 -8.63
N TYR A 68 -2.83 11.94 -7.70
CA TYR A 68 -2.85 12.26 -6.27
C TYR A 68 -1.81 13.32 -5.90
N LEU A 69 -0.59 13.20 -6.43
CA LEU A 69 0.46 14.18 -6.20
C LEU A 69 0.09 15.56 -6.77
N LEU A 70 -0.51 15.59 -7.96
CA LEU A 70 -1.03 16.81 -8.60
C LEU A 70 -2.17 17.45 -7.79
N LEU A 71 -3.06 16.64 -7.23
CA LEU A 71 -4.15 17.13 -6.37
C LEU A 71 -3.62 17.78 -5.10
N ILE A 72 -2.66 17.12 -4.43
CA ILE A 72 -1.99 17.67 -3.24
C ILE A 72 -1.26 18.98 -3.58
N TYR A 73 -0.52 19.01 -4.69
CA TYR A 73 0.15 20.22 -5.15
C TYR A 73 -0.85 21.36 -5.44
N ARG A 74 -2.01 21.05 -6.03
CA ARG A 74 -3.05 22.05 -6.29
C ARG A 74 -3.72 22.55 -5.01
N PHE A 75 -3.86 21.73 -3.98
CA PHE A 75 -4.35 22.17 -2.67
C PHE A 75 -3.34 23.04 -1.93
N ILE A 76 -2.04 22.75 -2.02
CA ILE A 76 -0.97 23.53 -1.35
C ILE A 76 -0.73 24.89 -2.01
N LYS A 77 -0.92 25.00 -3.33
CA LYS A 77 -0.69 26.24 -4.08
C LYS A 77 -1.91 27.17 -4.12
N LYS A 78 -2.99 26.82 -3.43
CA LYS A 78 -4.22 27.62 -3.34
C LYS A 78 -4.29 28.31 -1.99
#